data_AF-A0A7K4G1A7-F1
#
_entry.id   AF-A0A7K4G1A7-F1
#
_cell.length_a   1.000
_cell.length_b   1.000
_cell.length_c   1.000
_cell.angle_alpha   90.00
_cell.angle_beta   90.00
_cell.angle_gamma   90.00
#
_symmetry.space_group_name_H-M   'P 1'
#
loop_
_entity.id
_entity.type
_entity.pdbx_description
1 polymer ?
#
loop_
_entity_poly.entity_id
_entity_poly.type
_entity_poly.pdbx_seq_one_letter_code
_entity_poly.pdbx_strand_id
1 'polypeptide(L)'
;MTLKNVKLSLNKIAKSLSEVQDAREFLLKNTREIIILCSKSIISVHKGDMKSAKNNLKQADVLLKKYKKKATSDLRRYMITPEQEFVEAASLIAIVEKNEIPSEKQLDVMPESYVLGLMDCVGELKRMIFDKIRIGDIDNASRVFEIMENLYLHLYPFSMYDKVVKEARRKIDVDRILVDDARGAITEEKRRSELIKALNKLQK
;
A
#
# COMPACT_ATOMS: atom_id res chain seq x y z
N MET A 1 7.20 52.73 26.40
CA MET A 1 7.88 51.84 25.43
C MET A 1 7.52 50.37 25.72
N THR A 2 6.23 50.05 25.88
CA THR A 2 5.79 48.80 26.54
C THR A 2 5.65 47.60 25.59
N LEU A 3 5.53 47.86 24.27
CA LEU A 3 5.22 46.82 23.27
C LEU A 3 6.40 46.43 22.37
N LYS A 4 7.61 46.95 22.61
CA LYS A 4 8.78 46.68 21.74
C LYS A 4 9.11 45.18 21.70
N ASN A 5 9.16 44.54 22.87
CA ASN A 5 9.44 43.10 22.98
C ASN A 5 8.30 42.26 22.38
N VAL A 6 7.04 42.69 22.58
CA VAL A 6 5.86 42.04 22.00
C VAL A 6 5.93 42.07 20.47
N LYS A 7 6.21 43.23 19.85
CA LYS A 7 6.33 43.35 18.39
C LYS A 7 7.43 42.45 17.82
N LEU A 8 8.59 42.38 18.47
CA LEU A 8 9.68 41.49 18.04
C LEU A 8 9.27 40.01 18.12
N SER A 9 8.63 39.59 19.21
CA SER A 9 8.10 38.23 19.36
C SER A 9 7.05 37.90 18.32
N LEU A 10 6.06 38.78 18.10
CA LEU A 10 5.00 38.57 17.12
C LEU A 10 5.54 38.46 15.70
N ASN A 11 6.53 39.28 15.30
CA ASN A 11 7.14 39.18 13.98
C ASN A 11 7.88 37.85 13.78
N LYS A 12 8.59 37.37 14.81
CA LYS A 12 9.27 36.06 14.75
C LYS A 12 8.25 34.91 14.64
N ILE A 13 7.16 34.99 15.40
CA ILE A 13 6.06 34.00 15.34
C ILE A 13 5.40 34.03 13.97
N ALA A 14 5.07 35.21 13.44
CA ALA A 14 4.43 35.36 12.13
C ALA A 14 5.27 34.73 11.01
N LYS A 15 6.60 34.92 11.03
CA LYS A 15 7.51 34.28 10.07
C LYS A 15 7.45 32.76 10.17
N SER A 16 7.54 32.21 11.38
CA SER A 16 7.46 30.76 11.60
C SER A 16 6.11 30.18 11.16
N LEU A 17 5.01 30.88 11.42
CA LEU A 17 3.68 30.43 11.00
C LEU A 17 3.51 30.48 9.47
N SER A 18 4.06 31.49 8.81
CA SER A 18 4.06 31.58 7.35
C SER A 18 4.81 30.40 6.73
N GLU A 19 5.98 30.03 7.26
CA GLU A 19 6.76 28.89 6.77
C GLU A 19 5.98 27.56 6.91
N VAL A 20 5.25 27.38 8.01
CA VAL A 20 4.39 26.20 8.22
C VAL A 20 3.20 26.19 7.25
N GLN A 21 2.59 27.35 7.00
CA GLN A 21 1.48 27.49 6.06
C GLN A 21 1.93 27.13 4.64
N ASP A 22 3.05 27.68 4.18
CA ASP A 22 3.61 27.41 2.85
C ASP A 22 3.96 25.92 2.67
N ALA A 23 4.54 25.30 3.70
CA ALA A 23 4.85 23.87 3.69
C ALA A 23 3.56 23.02 3.62
N ARG A 24 2.52 23.39 4.36
CA ARG A 24 1.22 22.71 4.33
C ARG A 24 0.56 22.79 2.96
N GLU A 25 0.49 23.97 2.36
CA GLU A 25 -0.10 24.16 1.02
C GLU A 25 0.69 23.39 -0.05
N PHE A 26 2.01 23.41 0.05
CA PHE A 26 2.88 22.61 -0.81
C PHE A 26 2.55 21.12 -0.70
N LEU A 27 2.47 20.56 0.51
CA LEU A 27 2.20 19.14 0.69
C LEU A 27 0.82 18.76 0.14
N LEU A 28 -0.23 19.51 0.50
CA LEU A 28 -1.60 19.25 0.03
C LEU A 28 -1.73 19.26 -1.49
N LYS A 29 -1.01 20.15 -2.17
CA LYS A 29 -1.07 20.27 -3.63
C LYS A 29 -0.29 19.17 -4.35
N ASN A 30 0.88 18.80 -3.83
CA ASN A 30 1.84 17.99 -4.58
C ASN A 30 1.78 16.48 -4.23
N THR A 31 1.32 16.09 -3.05
CA THR A 31 1.28 14.67 -2.65
C THR A 31 0.36 13.82 -3.51
N ARG A 32 -0.65 14.42 -4.15
CA ARG A 32 -1.55 13.74 -5.10
C ARG A 32 -0.82 13.11 -6.28
N GLU A 33 0.29 13.70 -6.71
CA GLU A 33 1.11 13.15 -7.80
C GLU A 33 1.72 11.79 -7.43
N ILE A 34 2.15 11.63 -6.17
CA ILE A 34 2.67 10.35 -5.65
C ILE A 34 1.58 9.28 -5.75
N ILE A 35 0.37 9.59 -5.26
CA ILE A 35 -0.77 8.68 -5.31
C ILE A 35 -1.05 8.23 -6.76
N ILE A 36 -1.08 9.17 -7.71
CA ILE A 36 -1.29 8.86 -9.13
C ILE A 36 -0.19 7.93 -9.68
N LEU A 37 1.07 8.16 -9.31
CA LEU A 37 2.18 7.29 -9.72
C LEU A 37 2.05 5.88 -9.12
N CYS A 38 1.67 5.76 -7.84
CA CYS A 38 1.43 4.47 -7.18
C CYS A 38 0.27 3.72 -7.85
N SER A 39 -0.87 4.38 -8.11
CA SER A 39 -2.00 3.76 -8.82
C SER A 39 -1.60 3.31 -10.24
N LYS A 40 -0.83 4.12 -10.97
CA LYS A 40 -0.28 3.73 -12.29
C LYS A 40 0.64 2.52 -12.17
N SER A 41 1.46 2.46 -11.12
CA SER A 41 2.33 1.31 -10.84
C SER A 41 1.51 0.03 -10.66
N ILE A 42 0.51 0.05 -9.78
CA ILE A 42 -0.38 -1.09 -9.51
C ILE A 42 -1.10 -1.54 -10.79
N ILE A 43 -1.66 -0.61 -11.56
CA ILE A 43 -2.30 -0.91 -12.84
C ILE A 43 -1.32 -1.57 -13.81
N SER A 44 -0.08 -1.09 -13.89
CA SER A 44 0.96 -1.69 -14.75
C SER A 44 1.33 -3.10 -14.30
N VAL A 45 1.39 -3.38 -12.99
CA VAL A 45 1.63 -4.74 -12.47
C VAL A 45 0.54 -5.70 -12.95
N HIS A 46 -0.74 -5.35 -12.79
CA HIS A 46 -1.86 -6.21 -13.23
C HIS A 46 -1.92 -6.41 -14.74
N LYS A 47 -1.38 -5.47 -15.53
CA LYS A 47 -1.22 -5.61 -16.98
C LYS A 47 0.00 -6.43 -17.41
N GLY A 48 0.83 -6.85 -16.46
CA GLY A 48 2.10 -7.55 -16.72
C GLY A 48 3.24 -6.64 -17.20
N ASP A 49 3.06 -5.31 -17.17
CA ASP A 49 4.09 -4.35 -17.56
C ASP A 49 4.94 -3.95 -16.34
N MET A 50 5.83 -4.86 -15.94
CA MET A 50 6.71 -4.66 -14.80
C MET A 50 7.72 -3.52 -15.01
N LYS A 51 8.07 -3.20 -16.26
CA LYS A 51 8.99 -2.11 -16.58
C LYS A 51 8.36 -0.78 -16.22
N SER A 52 7.12 -0.53 -16.68
CA SER A 52 6.39 0.69 -16.34
C SER A 52 6.05 0.76 -14.85
N ALA A 53 5.68 -0.37 -14.24
CA ALA A 53 5.40 -0.44 -12.81
C ALA A 53 6.59 0.07 -11.97
N LYS A 54 7.77 -0.51 -12.17
CA LYS A 54 8.99 -0.10 -11.47
C LYS A 54 9.39 1.34 -11.75
N ASN A 55 9.22 1.82 -12.99
CA ASN A 55 9.54 3.20 -13.34
C ASN A 55 8.61 4.19 -12.62
N ASN A 56 7.30 3.89 -12.54
CA ASN A 56 6.34 4.70 -11.80
C ASN A 56 6.65 4.68 -10.29
N LEU A 57 6.93 3.51 -9.72
CA LEU A 57 7.31 3.39 -8.30
C LEU A 57 8.58 4.18 -7.98
N LYS A 58 9.60 4.12 -8.85
CA LYS A 58 10.84 4.88 -8.68
C LYS A 58 10.60 6.39 -8.70
N GLN A 59 9.73 6.88 -9.58
CA GLN A 59 9.36 8.29 -9.61
C GLN A 59 8.60 8.69 -8.33
N ALA A 60 7.69 7.83 -7.84
CA ALA A 60 6.99 8.04 -6.58
C ALA A 60 7.97 8.14 -5.41
N ASP A 61 8.97 7.24 -5.30
CA ASP A 61 10.01 7.26 -4.27
C ASP A 61 10.81 8.58 -4.26
N VAL A 62 11.21 9.06 -5.43
CA VAL A 62 11.93 10.34 -5.57
C VAL A 62 11.09 11.52 -5.04
N LEU A 63 9.81 11.58 -5.41
CA LEU A 63 8.90 12.63 -4.94
C LEU A 63 8.62 12.51 -3.44
N LEU A 64 8.43 11.29 -2.95
CA LEU A 64 8.17 11.01 -1.54
C LEU A 64 9.32 11.49 -0.66
N LYS A 65 10.57 11.12 -1.00
CA LYS A 65 11.78 11.62 -0.32
C LYS A 65 11.92 13.13 -0.39
N LYS A 66 11.54 13.76 -1.50
CA LYS A 66 11.55 15.22 -1.66
C LYS A 66 10.52 15.89 -0.76
N TYR A 67 9.30 15.35 -0.69
CA TYR A 67 8.19 15.96 0.04
C TYR A 67 8.29 15.71 1.56
N LYS A 68 8.83 14.55 1.96
CA LYS A 68 9.10 14.22 3.36
C LYS A 68 9.99 15.25 4.06
N LYS A 69 10.97 15.83 3.35
CA LYS A 69 11.83 16.90 3.88
C LYS A 69 11.06 18.17 4.26
N LYS A 70 9.88 18.40 3.67
CA LYS A 70 8.99 19.54 3.98
C LYS A 70 7.91 19.19 5.00
N ALA A 71 7.74 17.92 5.34
CA ALA A 71 6.77 17.44 6.30
C ALA A 71 7.39 17.40 7.72
N THR A 72 7.62 18.59 8.30
CA THR A 72 8.17 18.71 9.65
C THR A 72 7.07 18.70 10.71
N SER A 73 7.34 18.08 11.86
CA SER A 73 6.41 18.03 13.00
C SER A 73 5.01 17.53 12.59
N ASP A 74 3.97 18.29 12.93
CA ASP A 74 2.56 17.99 12.68
C ASP A 74 2.20 17.83 11.21
N LEU A 75 3.03 18.30 10.28
CA LEU A 75 2.79 18.17 8.84
C LEU A 75 3.04 16.75 8.31
N ARG A 76 3.69 15.87 9.09
CA ARG A 76 3.91 14.47 8.72
C ARG A 76 2.63 13.71 8.40
N ARG A 77 1.51 14.06 9.04
CA ARG A 77 0.20 13.46 8.76
C ARG A 77 -0.22 13.55 7.29
N TYR A 78 0.24 14.57 6.56
CA TYR A 78 -0.06 14.73 5.13
C TYR A 78 0.69 13.74 4.23
N MET A 79 1.68 13.04 4.78
CA MET A 79 2.43 11.98 4.09
C MET A 79 1.83 10.58 4.32
N ILE A 80 0.86 10.42 5.24
CA ILE A 80 0.33 9.10 5.60
C ILE A 80 -0.23 8.37 4.38
N THR A 81 -1.17 8.99 3.67
CA THR A 81 -1.82 8.40 2.50
C THR A 81 -0.86 8.17 1.33
N PRO A 82 0.00 9.13 0.92
CA PRO A 82 1.02 8.87 -0.11
C PRO A 82 1.98 7.73 0.23
N GLU A 83 2.41 7.63 1.49
CA GLU A 83 3.29 6.55 1.95
C GLU A 83 2.56 5.20 1.97
N GLN A 84 1.28 5.17 2.36
CA GLN A 84 0.42 3.99 2.33
C GLN A 84 0.28 3.43 0.90
N GLU A 85 -0.06 4.28 -0.08
CA GLU A 85 -0.17 3.92 -1.50
C GLU A 85 1.18 3.45 -2.09
N PHE A 86 2.27 4.06 -1.62
CA PHE A 86 3.63 3.65 -2.02
C PHE A 86 3.99 2.26 -1.48
N VAL A 87 3.65 1.97 -0.22
CA VAL A 87 3.87 0.66 0.39
C VAL A 87 3.06 -0.42 -0.31
N GLU A 88 1.79 -0.15 -0.63
CA GLU A 88 0.94 -1.06 -1.39
C GLU A 88 1.58 -1.42 -2.74
N ALA A 89 1.95 -0.40 -3.53
CA ALA A 89 2.56 -0.59 -4.84
C ALA A 89 3.91 -1.32 -4.77
N ALA A 90 4.75 -0.99 -3.78
CA ALA A 90 6.04 -1.64 -3.58
C ALA A 90 5.90 -3.11 -3.18
N SER A 91 4.97 -3.41 -2.27
CA SER A 91 4.68 -4.76 -1.78
C SER A 91 4.15 -5.64 -2.91
N LEU A 92 3.22 -5.11 -3.71
CA LEU A 92 2.67 -5.82 -4.86
C LEU A 92 3.76 -6.17 -5.88
N ILE A 93 4.66 -5.23 -6.21
CA ILE A 93 5.80 -5.49 -7.09
C ILE A 93 6.69 -6.60 -6.52
N ALA A 94 7.05 -6.54 -5.23
CA ALA A 94 7.90 -7.54 -4.60
C ALA A 94 7.29 -8.96 -4.70
N ILE A 95 5.99 -9.08 -4.44
CA ILE A 95 5.26 -10.36 -4.47
C ILE A 95 5.20 -10.97 -5.88
N VAL A 96 5.00 -10.12 -6.91
CA VAL A 96 5.02 -10.56 -8.31
C VAL A 96 6.40 -11.03 -8.73
N GLU A 97 7.44 -10.33 -8.28
CA GLU A 97 8.83 -10.68 -8.58
C GLU A 97 9.40 -11.80 -7.70
N LYS A 98 8.60 -12.33 -6.76
CA LYS A 98 9.01 -13.37 -5.80
C LYS A 98 10.18 -12.92 -4.91
N ASN A 99 10.21 -11.62 -4.59
CA ASN A 99 11.11 -11.03 -3.63
C ASN A 99 10.43 -10.89 -2.27
N GLU A 100 11.22 -10.71 -1.22
CA GLU A 100 10.70 -10.32 0.10
C GLU A 100 10.05 -8.94 0.04
N ILE A 101 8.96 -8.77 0.80
CA ILE A 101 8.32 -7.47 0.96
C ILE A 101 9.30 -6.55 1.72
N PRO A 102 9.65 -5.37 1.17
CA PRO A 102 10.57 -4.46 1.84
C PRO A 102 10.01 -3.96 3.18
N SER A 103 10.84 -3.92 4.21
CA SER A 103 10.50 -3.34 5.52
C SER A 103 10.22 -1.84 5.46
N GLU A 104 9.57 -1.31 6.50
CA GLU A 104 9.28 0.11 6.67
C GLU A 104 10.55 0.98 6.61
N LYS A 105 11.67 0.44 7.11
CA LYS A 105 12.99 1.10 7.07
C LYS A 105 13.59 1.12 5.67
N GLN A 106 13.44 0.03 4.92
CA GLN A 106 13.92 -0.04 3.53
C GLN A 106 13.14 0.91 2.62
N LEU A 107 11.84 1.07 2.87
CA LEU A 107 10.98 2.01 2.15
C LEU A 107 11.09 3.46 2.64
N ASP A 108 11.72 3.70 3.80
CA ASP A 108 11.76 4.99 4.48
C ASP A 108 10.35 5.60 4.60
N VAL A 109 9.43 4.87 5.25
CA VAL A 109 8.05 5.29 5.51
C VAL A 109 7.71 5.25 7.00
N MET A 110 6.62 5.89 7.40
CA MET A 110 6.10 5.83 8.76
C MET A 110 5.52 4.44 9.07
N PRO A 111 5.65 3.95 10.33
CA PRO A 111 5.08 2.65 10.71
C PRO A 111 3.57 2.54 10.46
N GLU A 112 2.82 3.62 10.73
CA GLU A 112 1.38 3.68 10.46
C GLU A 112 1.07 3.47 8.97
N SER A 113 1.76 4.20 8.09
CA SER A 113 1.62 4.08 6.64
C SER A 113 2.00 2.70 6.12
N TYR A 114 3.03 2.09 6.70
CA TYR A 114 3.45 0.74 6.34
C TYR A 114 2.35 -0.29 6.61
N VAL A 115 1.80 -0.28 7.83
CA VAL A 115 0.73 -1.18 8.23
C VAL A 115 -0.51 -1.00 7.35
N LEU A 116 -0.93 0.25 7.13
CA LEU A 116 -2.09 0.55 6.28
C LEU A 116 -1.88 0.13 4.82
N GLY A 117 -0.68 0.32 4.28
CA GLY A 117 -0.37 -0.04 2.89
C GLY A 117 -0.31 -1.55 2.69
N LEU A 118 0.13 -2.31 3.69
CA LEU A 118 0.07 -3.77 3.67
C LEU A 118 -1.36 -4.29 3.70
N MET A 119 -2.26 -3.65 4.47
CA MET A 119 -3.69 -3.97 4.45
C MET A 119 -4.28 -3.74 3.05
N ASP A 120 -4.00 -2.60 2.42
CA ASP A 120 -4.50 -2.34 1.06
C ASP A 120 -3.93 -3.32 0.02
N CYS A 121 -2.67 -3.73 0.20
CA CYS A 121 -2.07 -4.75 -0.64
C CYS A 121 -2.86 -6.08 -0.63
N VAL A 122 -3.51 -6.46 0.48
CA VAL A 122 -4.36 -7.67 0.54
C VAL A 122 -5.46 -7.63 -0.52
N GLY A 123 -6.05 -6.46 -0.76
CA GLY A 123 -7.04 -6.25 -1.83
C GLY A 123 -6.47 -6.51 -3.23
N GLU A 124 -5.28 -5.99 -3.51
CA GLU A 124 -4.62 -6.20 -4.81
C GLU A 124 -4.14 -7.65 -5.00
N LEU A 125 -3.81 -8.37 -3.91
CA LEU A 125 -3.54 -9.81 -3.98
C LEU A 125 -4.78 -10.60 -4.36
N LYS A 126 -5.96 -10.29 -3.80
CA LYS A 126 -7.23 -10.92 -4.23
C LYS A 126 -7.45 -10.70 -5.71
N ARG A 127 -7.30 -9.48 -6.20
CA ARG A 127 -7.44 -9.17 -7.63
C ARG A 127 -6.52 -10.03 -8.49
N MET A 128 -5.24 -10.12 -8.11
CA MET A 128 -4.25 -10.93 -8.81
C MET A 128 -4.62 -12.42 -8.80
N ILE A 129 -5.10 -12.96 -7.67
CA ILE A 129 -5.58 -14.35 -7.57
C ILE A 129 -6.69 -14.61 -8.59
N PHE A 130 -7.69 -13.74 -8.67
CA PHE A 130 -8.80 -13.90 -9.60
C PHE A 130 -8.35 -13.75 -11.07
N ASP A 131 -7.44 -12.82 -11.37
CA ASP A 131 -6.86 -12.68 -12.70
C ASP A 131 -6.08 -13.94 -13.13
N LYS A 132 -5.41 -14.62 -12.19
CA LYS A 132 -4.70 -15.88 -12.42
C LYS A 132 -5.64 -17.08 -12.59
N ILE A 133 -6.67 -17.19 -11.75
CA ILE A 133 -7.73 -18.19 -11.91
C ILE A 133 -8.38 -18.06 -13.29
N ARG A 134 -8.69 -16.83 -13.74
CA ARG A 134 -9.34 -16.57 -15.04
C ARG A 134 -8.56 -17.14 -16.23
N ILE A 135 -7.23 -17.20 -16.16
CA ILE A 135 -6.37 -17.73 -17.23
C ILE A 135 -5.92 -19.18 -16.98
N GLY A 136 -6.46 -19.84 -15.95
CA GLY A 136 -6.10 -21.22 -15.58
C GLY A 136 -4.75 -21.39 -14.88
N ASP A 137 -4.11 -20.30 -14.44
CA ASP A 137 -2.80 -20.30 -13.78
C ASP A 137 -2.95 -20.53 -12.26
N ILE A 138 -3.40 -21.74 -11.90
CA ILE A 138 -3.79 -22.09 -10.53
C ILE A 138 -2.59 -22.16 -9.59
N ASP A 139 -1.43 -22.56 -10.09
CA ASP A 139 -0.22 -22.65 -9.28
C ASP A 139 0.21 -21.26 -8.80
N ASN A 140 0.19 -20.24 -9.68
CA ASN A 140 0.45 -18.86 -9.25
C ASN A 140 -0.68 -18.29 -8.39
N ALA A 141 -1.95 -18.60 -8.69
CA ALA A 141 -3.07 -18.17 -7.86
C ALA A 141 -2.93 -18.71 -6.42
N SER A 142 -2.55 -19.98 -6.26
CA SER A 142 -2.34 -20.63 -4.96
C SER A 142 -1.15 -20.02 -4.21
N ARG A 143 -0.03 -19.75 -4.90
CA ARG A 143 1.13 -19.07 -4.30
C ARG A 143 0.77 -17.69 -3.77
N VAL A 144 0.02 -16.91 -4.54
CA VAL A 144 -0.40 -15.56 -4.13
C VAL A 144 -1.38 -15.64 -2.96
N PHE A 145 -2.29 -16.61 -2.97
CA PHE A 145 -3.22 -16.84 -1.87
C PHE A 145 -2.51 -17.18 -0.56
N GLU A 146 -1.48 -18.03 -0.58
CA GLU A 146 -0.69 -18.35 0.61
C GLU A 146 -0.01 -17.10 1.20
N ILE A 147 0.54 -16.22 0.35
CA ILE A 147 1.11 -14.95 0.80
C ILE A 147 0.02 -14.05 1.41
N MET A 148 -1.13 -13.94 0.74
CA MET A 148 -2.27 -13.14 1.19
C MET A 148 -2.79 -13.59 2.56
N GLU A 149 -2.98 -14.89 2.76
CA GLU A 149 -3.45 -15.48 4.02
C GLU A 149 -2.45 -15.25 5.15
N ASN A 150 -1.15 -15.52 4.90
CA ASN A 150 -0.11 -15.27 5.89
C ASN A 150 0.00 -13.79 6.24
N LEU A 151 -0.06 -12.89 5.25
CA LEU A 151 0.00 -11.45 5.48
C LEU A 151 -1.16 -10.98 6.37
N TYR A 152 -2.39 -11.42 6.07
CA TYR A 152 -3.56 -11.13 6.91
C TYR A 152 -3.38 -11.61 8.36
N LEU A 153 -2.87 -12.83 8.57
CA LEU A 153 -2.64 -13.35 9.92
C LEU A 153 -1.65 -12.50 10.73
N HIS A 154 -0.61 -11.97 10.09
CA HIS A 154 0.34 -11.06 10.74
C HIS A 154 -0.26 -9.67 11.00
N LEU A 155 -1.18 -9.21 10.14
CA LEU A 155 -1.87 -7.92 10.28
C LEU A 155 -3.02 -7.99 11.30
N TYR A 156 -3.63 -9.14 11.52
CA TYR A 156 -4.81 -9.29 12.37
C TYR A 156 -4.69 -8.68 13.78
N PRO A 157 -3.56 -8.83 14.51
CA PRO A 157 -3.37 -8.19 15.82
C PRO A 157 -3.44 -6.67 15.79
N PHE A 158 -3.19 -6.03 14.64
CA PHE A 158 -3.23 -4.58 14.51
C PHE A 158 -4.64 -3.99 14.61
N SER A 159 -5.68 -4.82 14.56
CA SER A 159 -7.07 -4.40 14.78
C SER A 159 -7.30 -3.79 16.18
N MET A 160 -6.43 -4.13 17.14
CA MET A 160 -6.46 -3.58 18.50
C MET A 160 -5.94 -2.14 18.57
N TYR A 161 -5.19 -1.69 17.56
CA TYR A 161 -4.56 -0.37 17.51
C TYR A 161 -5.37 0.67 16.72
N ASP A 162 -6.67 0.45 16.46
CA ASP A 162 -7.53 1.37 15.69
C ASP A 162 -7.57 2.82 16.20
N LYS A 163 -7.36 3.02 17.51
CA LYS A 163 -7.28 4.35 18.12
C LYS A 163 -5.95 5.07 17.84
N VAL A 164 -4.94 4.34 17.39
CA VAL A 164 -3.58 4.84 17.09
C VAL A 164 -3.34 4.87 15.59
N VAL A 165 -3.70 3.80 14.89
CA VAL A 165 -3.68 3.66 13.43
C VAL A 165 -5.12 3.77 12.95
N LYS A 166 -5.48 4.94 12.43
CA LYS A 166 -6.87 5.22 12.05
C LYS A 166 -7.33 4.22 10.98
N GLU A 167 -8.53 3.66 11.15
CA GLU A 167 -9.17 2.71 10.22
C GLU A 167 -8.58 1.29 10.20
N ALA A 168 -7.58 0.97 11.04
CA ALA A 168 -6.96 -0.35 11.07
C ALA A 168 -7.97 -1.48 11.29
N ARG A 169 -8.93 -1.31 12.22
CA ARG A 169 -9.92 -2.36 12.49
C ARG A 169 -10.83 -2.59 11.29
N ARG A 170 -11.32 -1.50 10.69
CA ARG A 170 -12.19 -1.56 9.51
C ARG A 170 -11.49 -2.26 8.33
N LYS A 171 -10.22 -1.93 8.07
CA LYS A 171 -9.43 -2.55 7.00
C LYS A 171 -9.21 -4.05 7.26
N ILE A 172 -8.83 -4.45 8.48
CA ILE A 172 -8.68 -5.87 8.83
C ILE A 172 -10.00 -6.65 8.70
N ASP A 173 -11.12 -6.06 9.09
CA ASP A 173 -12.44 -6.68 8.92
C ASP A 173 -12.77 -6.90 7.43
N VAL A 174 -12.36 -5.97 6.56
CA VAL A 174 -12.44 -6.12 5.09
C VAL A 174 -11.49 -7.21 4.62
N ASP A 175 -10.22 -7.19 5.04
CA ASP A 175 -9.19 -8.17 4.66
C ASP A 175 -9.64 -9.60 4.98
N ARG A 176 -10.30 -9.81 6.12
CA ARG A 176 -10.90 -11.11 6.47
C ARG A 176 -11.86 -11.60 5.39
N ILE A 177 -12.79 -10.75 4.96
CA ILE A 177 -13.77 -11.09 3.92
C ILE A 177 -13.05 -11.38 2.59
N LEU A 178 -12.04 -10.58 2.26
CA LEU A 178 -11.26 -10.76 1.04
C LEU A 178 -10.51 -12.11 1.03
N VAL A 179 -9.91 -12.48 2.16
CA VAL A 179 -9.22 -13.77 2.34
C VAL A 179 -10.21 -14.93 2.25
N ASP A 180 -11.36 -14.83 2.91
CA ASP A 180 -12.39 -15.87 2.89
C ASP A 180 -12.93 -16.11 1.47
N ASP A 181 -13.19 -15.03 0.72
CA ASP A 181 -13.61 -15.10 -0.67
C ASP A 181 -12.53 -15.76 -1.56
N ALA A 182 -11.27 -15.37 -1.40
CA ALA A 182 -10.16 -15.93 -2.15
C ALA A 182 -9.96 -17.42 -1.83
N ARG A 183 -10.13 -17.82 -0.56
CA ARG A 183 -10.07 -19.21 -0.12
C ARG A 183 -11.12 -20.07 -0.81
N GLY A 184 -12.35 -19.58 -0.90
CA GLY A 184 -13.43 -20.24 -1.61
C GLY A 184 -13.09 -20.47 -3.09
N ALA A 185 -12.68 -19.41 -3.79
CA ALA A 185 -12.33 -19.47 -5.21
C ALA A 185 -11.16 -20.43 -5.50
N ILE A 186 -10.09 -20.39 -4.70
CA ILE A 186 -8.94 -21.29 -4.84
C ILE A 186 -9.34 -22.75 -4.59
N THR A 187 -10.14 -23.00 -3.55
CA THR A 187 -10.57 -24.36 -3.21
C THR A 187 -11.39 -24.97 -4.34
N GLU A 188 -12.35 -24.22 -4.89
CA GLU A 188 -13.18 -24.68 -6.00
C GLU A 188 -12.34 -24.96 -7.24
N GLU A 189 -11.49 -24.02 -7.65
CA GLU A 189 -10.72 -24.14 -8.89
C GLU A 189 -9.68 -25.27 -8.81
N LYS A 190 -9.09 -25.51 -7.63
CA LYS A 190 -8.19 -26.64 -7.41
C LYS A 190 -8.91 -27.99 -7.61
N ARG A 191 -10.10 -28.15 -7.02
CA ARG A 191 -10.92 -29.38 -7.17
C ARG A 191 -11.39 -29.57 -8.60
N ARG A 192 -11.78 -28.48 -9.27
CA ARG A 192 -12.15 -28.49 -10.70
C ARG A 192 -10.99 -28.97 -11.56
N SER A 193 -9.78 -28.49 -11.30
CA SER A 193 -8.59 -28.90 -12.05
C SER A 193 -8.17 -30.34 -11.79
N GLU A 194 -8.32 -30.85 -10.56
CA GLU A 194 -8.13 -32.28 -10.27
C GLU A 194 -9.12 -33.15 -11.05
N LEU A 195 -10.39 -32.73 -11.13
CA LEU A 195 -11.43 -33.43 -11.87
C LEU A 195 -11.12 -33.46 -13.38
N ILE A 196 -10.76 -32.32 -13.98
CA ILE A 196 -10.40 -32.25 -15.41
C ILE A 196 -9.21 -33.17 -15.70
N LYS A 197 -8.18 -33.18 -14.83
CA LYS A 197 -7.03 -34.09 -14.95
C LYS A 197 -7.45 -35.56 -14.90
N ALA A 198 -8.41 -35.93 -14.05
CA ALA A 198 -8.92 -37.29 -13.96
C ALA A 198 -9.71 -37.69 -15.22
N LEU A 199 -10.57 -36.81 -15.73
CA LEU A 199 -11.35 -37.04 -16.96
C LEU A 199 -10.44 -37.24 -18.18
N ASN A 200 -9.39 -36.42 -18.32
CA ASN A 200 -8.43 -36.54 -19.41
C ASN A 200 -7.62 -37.85 -19.37
N LYS A 201 -7.48 -38.49 -18.20
CA LYS A 201 -6.85 -39.81 -18.07
C LYS A 201 -7.76 -40.95 -18.52
N LEU A 202 -9.08 -40.79 -18.42
CA LEU A 202 -10.07 -41.78 -18.83
C LEU A 202 -10.33 -41.78 -20.34
N GLN A 203 -9.96 -40.70 -21.04
CA GLN A 203 -10.05 -40.59 -22.50
C GLN A 203 -8.82 -41.15 -23.24
N LYS A 204 -7.80 -41.62 -22.51
CA LYS A 204 -6.64 -42.35 -23.06
C LYS A 204 -6.84 -43.85 -22.86
#